data_AF-A0A2Z5ENB6-F1
#
_entry.id   AF-A0A2Z5ENB6-F1
#
_cell.length_a   1.000
_cell.length_b   1.000
_cell.length_c   1.000
_cell.angle_alpha   90.00
_cell.angle_beta   90.00
_cell.angle_gamma   90.00
#
_symmetry.space_group_name_H-M   'P 1'
#
loop_
_entity.id
_entity.type
_entity.pdbx_description
1 polymer ?
#
loop_
_entity_poly.entity_id
_entity_poly.type
_entity_poly.pdbx_seq_one_letter_code
_entity_poly.pdbx_strand_id
1 'polypeptide(L)'
;VEAVCRQATAELGLPVVPVLAAGFVGTKNAGNRLGGSALLTHVIGTAEPPYTTAYDVNLIGEYNIAGELWQVLPLLDRLGIRVLSKISGDARYAELTWAHRAKASMVVCSRALLSLAADLQAAYGVPWFEGSFYGVRATSEALRGFA
;
A
#
# COMPACT_ATOMS: atom_id res chain seq x y z
N VAL A 1 -3.51 -24.57 1.34
CA VAL A 1 -3.68 -23.48 2.34
C VAL A 1 -4.88 -22.60 2.01
N GLU A 2 -5.03 -22.14 0.76
CA GLU A 2 -6.15 -21.25 0.37
C GLU A 2 -7.55 -21.76 0.72
N ALA A 3 -7.84 -23.05 0.44
CA ALA A 3 -9.13 -23.65 0.80
C ALA A 3 -9.40 -23.61 2.32
N VAL A 4 -8.36 -23.83 3.12
CA VAL A 4 -8.43 -23.78 4.58
C VAL A 4 -8.67 -22.34 5.06
N CYS A 5 -7.95 -21.36 4.50
CA CYS A 5 -8.14 -19.94 4.83
C CYS A 5 -9.57 -19.46 4.51
N ARG A 6 -10.13 -19.91 3.37
CA ARG A 6 -11.51 -19.61 3.00
C ARG A 6 -12.53 -20.21 3.97
N GLN A 7 -12.33 -21.46 4.38
CA GLN A 7 -13.18 -22.11 5.38
C GLN A 7 -13.09 -21.38 6.73
N ALA A 8 -11.87 -21.10 7.21
CA ALA A 8 -11.65 -20.39 8.47
C ALA A 8 -12.24 -18.96 8.45
N THR A 9 -12.19 -18.27 7.31
CA THR A 9 -12.82 -16.95 7.16
C THR A 9 -14.34 -17.04 7.39
N ALA A 10 -15.00 -18.08 6.84
CA ALA A 10 -16.43 -18.28 7.02
C ALA A 10 -16.79 -18.67 8.46
N GLU A 11 -15.97 -19.50 9.11
CA GLU A 11 -16.19 -19.94 10.50
C GLU A 11 -15.96 -18.83 11.53
N LEU A 12 -14.93 -18.01 11.33
CA LEU A 12 -14.52 -16.97 12.29
C LEU A 12 -15.19 -15.61 12.04
N GLY A 13 -15.72 -15.37 10.83
CA GLY A 13 -16.18 -14.05 10.42
C GLY A 13 -15.06 -13.00 10.36
N LEU A 14 -13.80 -13.45 10.28
CA LEU A 14 -12.60 -12.61 10.24
C LEU A 14 -11.78 -12.93 8.99
N PRO A 15 -11.14 -11.94 8.34
CA PRO A 15 -10.30 -12.20 7.18
C PRO A 15 -9.10 -13.10 7.52
N VAL A 16 -8.98 -14.24 6.83
CA VAL A 16 -7.81 -15.12 6.88
C VAL A 16 -7.16 -15.14 5.50
N VAL A 17 -6.00 -14.48 5.37
CA VAL A 17 -5.35 -14.25 4.07
C VAL A 17 -4.27 -15.30 3.79
N PRO A 18 -4.37 -16.10 2.72
CA PRO A 18 -3.30 -17.01 2.32
C PRO A 18 -2.15 -16.22 1.69
N VAL A 19 -0.92 -16.45 2.15
CA VAL A 19 0.30 -15.86 1.57
C VAL A 19 1.25 -16.98 1.15
N LEU A 20 1.33 -17.25 -0.14
CA LEU A 20 2.13 -18.34 -0.70
C LEU A 20 3.58 -17.89 -0.96
N ALA A 21 4.30 -17.53 0.10
CA ALA A 21 5.67 -16.99 0.03
C ALA A 21 6.71 -17.96 0.60
N ALA A 22 6.73 -19.21 0.12
CA ALA A 22 7.70 -20.20 0.59
C ALA A 22 9.14 -19.78 0.25
N GLY A 23 10.09 -20.05 1.15
CA GLY A 23 11.47 -19.55 1.04
C GLY A 23 12.24 -20.05 -0.18
N PHE A 24 11.83 -21.17 -0.78
CA PHE A 24 12.43 -21.70 -2.01
C PHE A 24 11.92 -21.03 -3.30
N VAL A 25 10.91 -20.16 -3.21
CA VAL A 25 10.32 -19.49 -4.39
C VAL A 25 11.24 -18.41 -4.96
N GLY A 26 12.21 -17.92 -4.18
CA GLY A 26 13.28 -17.07 -4.69
C GLY A 26 13.85 -16.12 -3.65
N THR A 27 14.27 -14.95 -4.13
CA THR A 27 14.89 -13.92 -3.29
C THR A 27 13.86 -13.18 -2.43
N LYS A 28 14.33 -12.33 -1.52
CA LYS A 28 13.50 -11.36 -0.77
C LYS A 28 12.48 -10.64 -1.67
N ASN A 29 12.88 -10.24 -2.88
CA ASN A 29 12.00 -9.53 -3.81
C ASN A 29 10.88 -10.40 -4.36
N ALA A 30 11.09 -11.72 -4.50
CA ALA A 30 10.01 -12.64 -4.84
C ALA A 30 8.96 -12.68 -3.72
N GLY A 31 9.39 -12.74 -2.46
CA GLY A 31 8.51 -12.65 -1.30
C GLY A 31 7.69 -11.35 -1.26
N ASN A 32 8.33 -10.21 -1.53
CA ASN A 32 7.64 -8.91 -1.58
C ASN A 32 6.56 -8.86 -2.68
N ARG A 33 6.85 -9.39 -3.88
CA ARG A 33 5.86 -9.48 -4.97
C ARG A 33 4.69 -10.37 -4.57
N LEU A 34 4.95 -11.51 -3.95
CA LEU A 34 3.90 -12.44 -3.51
C LEU A 34 3.05 -11.83 -2.39
N GLY A 35 3.66 -11.09 -1.46
CA GLY A 35 2.94 -10.33 -0.44
C GLY A 35 2.06 -9.23 -1.04
N GLY A 36 2.58 -8.48 -2.02
CA GLY A 36 1.80 -7.48 -2.77
C GLY A 36 0.63 -8.11 -3.52
N SER A 37 0.87 -9.22 -4.23
CA SER A 37 -0.17 -9.97 -4.94
C SER A 37 -1.26 -10.50 -4.00
N ALA A 38 -0.87 -11.00 -2.81
CA ALA A 38 -1.83 -11.43 -1.80
C ALA A 38 -2.69 -10.26 -1.27
N LEU A 39 -2.09 -9.08 -1.04
CA LEU A 39 -2.84 -7.88 -0.67
C LEU A 39 -3.85 -7.50 -1.75
N LEU A 40 -3.43 -7.44 -3.01
CA LEU A 40 -4.32 -7.07 -4.11
C LEU A 40 -5.46 -8.07 -4.29
N THR A 41 -5.16 -9.36 -4.20
CA THR A 41 -6.12 -10.44 -4.47
C THR A 41 -7.13 -10.62 -3.35
N HIS A 42 -6.72 -10.44 -2.09
CA HIS A 42 -7.52 -10.85 -0.93
C HIS A 42 -7.89 -9.73 0.03
N VAL A 43 -7.29 -8.54 -0.08
CA VAL A 43 -7.45 -7.47 0.92
C VAL A 43 -7.96 -6.18 0.28
N ILE A 44 -7.27 -5.66 -0.72
CA ILE A 44 -7.62 -4.41 -1.39
C ILE A 44 -8.96 -4.57 -2.10
N GLY A 45 -9.88 -3.63 -1.90
CA GLY A 45 -11.22 -3.66 -2.49
C GLY A 45 -12.26 -4.41 -1.67
N THR A 46 -11.91 -4.98 -0.52
CA THR A 46 -12.85 -5.76 0.31
C THR A 46 -13.73 -4.91 1.24
N ALA A 47 -13.42 -3.62 1.41
CA ALA A 47 -14.27 -2.67 2.12
C ALA A 47 -14.08 -1.26 1.57
N GLU A 48 -14.97 -0.35 1.96
CA GLU A 48 -14.95 1.05 1.53
C GLU A 48 -14.51 1.97 2.68
N PRO A 49 -13.77 3.05 2.40
CA PRO A 49 -13.45 4.04 3.41
C PRO A 49 -14.72 4.79 3.84
N PRO A 50 -14.77 5.32 5.07
CA PRO A 50 -15.93 6.08 5.54
C PRO A 50 -16.25 7.33 4.70
N TYR A 51 -15.22 7.94 4.11
CA TYR A 51 -15.34 9.05 3.16
C TYR A 51 -14.11 9.10 2.25
N THR A 52 -14.26 9.74 1.09
CA THR A 52 -13.15 10.02 0.16
C THR A 52 -12.97 11.52 -0.03
N THR A 53 -11.78 11.91 -0.47
CA THR A 53 -11.44 13.29 -0.86
C THR A 53 -10.86 13.31 -2.28
N ALA A 54 -10.76 14.50 -2.86
CA ALA A 54 -10.06 14.71 -4.13
C ALA A 54 -8.55 14.47 -4.05
N TYR A 55 -7.98 14.35 -2.85
CA TYR A 55 -6.53 14.30 -2.61
C TYR A 55 -6.13 13.07 -1.77
N ASP A 56 -6.89 11.98 -1.90
CA ASP A 56 -6.57 10.70 -1.26
C ASP A 56 -5.42 10.01 -1.98
N VAL A 57 -4.37 9.62 -1.27
CA VAL A 57 -3.21 8.93 -1.85
C VAL A 57 -2.82 7.67 -1.09
N ASN A 58 -2.16 6.73 -1.76
CA ASN A 58 -1.50 5.61 -1.11
C ASN A 58 0.02 5.85 -1.03
N LEU A 59 0.64 5.39 0.05
CA LEU A 59 2.08 5.25 0.16
C LEU A 59 2.44 3.76 0.14
N ILE A 60 3.14 3.30 -0.90
CA ILE A 60 3.48 1.89 -1.13
C ILE A 60 4.98 1.70 -0.88
N GLY A 61 5.36 0.73 -0.06
CA GLY A 61 6.76 0.45 0.28
C GLY A 61 7.35 1.35 1.36
N GLU A 62 6.52 2.13 2.06
CA GLU A 62 6.91 2.87 3.26
C GLU A 62 6.60 2.03 4.49
N TYR A 63 7.61 1.73 5.30
CA TYR A 63 7.53 0.80 6.43
C TYR A 63 7.56 1.49 7.80
N ASN A 64 7.65 2.82 7.83
CA ASN A 64 7.76 3.65 9.03
C ASN A 64 8.92 3.21 9.94
N ILE A 65 10.07 2.91 9.34
CA ILE A 65 11.26 2.49 10.10
C ILE A 65 11.67 3.65 11.01
N ALA A 66 11.84 3.38 12.30
CA ALA A 66 12.20 4.38 13.29
C ALA A 66 11.29 5.65 13.33
N GLY A 67 10.03 5.54 12.88
CA GLY A 67 9.11 6.67 12.88
C GLY A 67 9.28 7.66 11.72
N GLU A 68 10.01 7.28 10.66
CA GLU A 68 10.25 8.13 9.48
C GLU A 68 8.95 8.65 8.84
N LEU A 69 7.95 7.79 8.67
CA LEU A 69 6.67 8.18 8.08
C LEU A 69 5.96 9.25 8.94
N TRP A 70 6.08 9.18 10.27
CA TRP A 70 5.47 10.18 11.16
C TRP A 70 6.04 11.60 10.97
N GLN A 71 7.26 11.73 10.43
CA GLN A 71 7.84 13.03 10.07
C GLN A 71 7.31 13.54 8.72
N VAL A 72 6.89 12.64 7.84
CA VAL A 72 6.37 12.95 6.50
C VAL A 72 4.89 13.31 6.53
N LEU A 73 4.08 12.61 7.35
CA LEU A 73 2.63 12.82 7.41
C LEU A 73 2.21 14.29 7.63
N PRO A 74 2.84 15.07 8.54
CA PRO A 74 2.51 16.48 8.71
C PRO A 74 2.80 17.35 7.47
N LEU A 75 3.77 16.95 6.63
CA LEU A 75 4.06 17.67 5.38
C LEU A 75 2.95 17.45 4.35
N LEU A 76 2.46 16.22 4.22
CA LEU A 76 1.35 15.88 3.33
C LEU A 76 0.05 16.53 3.79
N ASP A 77 -0.22 16.50 5.10
CA ASP A 77 -1.40 17.15 5.70
C ASP A 77 -1.43 18.66 5.43
N ARG A 78 -0.30 19.35 5.57
CA ARG A 78 -0.16 20.78 5.24
C ARG A 78 -0.39 21.10 3.76
N LEU A 79 -0.24 20.13 2.87
CA LEU A 79 -0.57 20.25 1.45
C LEU A 79 -2.02 19.86 1.14
N GLY A 80 -2.79 19.44 2.14
CA GLY A 80 -4.15 18.93 1.97
C GLY A 80 -4.22 17.52 1.38
N ILE A 81 -3.09 16.80 1.34
CA ILE A 81 -3.01 15.43 0.82
C ILE A 81 -3.31 14.47 1.96
N ARG A 82 -4.34 13.64 1.78
CA ARG A 82 -4.73 12.64 2.77
C ARG A 82 -4.15 11.29 2.39
N VAL A 83 -3.33 10.71 3.26
CA VAL A 83 -2.85 9.34 3.08
C VAL A 83 -3.97 8.36 3.43
N LEU A 84 -4.62 7.80 2.42
CA LEU A 84 -5.73 6.86 2.57
C LEU A 84 -5.24 5.47 2.99
N SER A 85 -4.14 5.01 2.41
CA SER A 85 -3.53 3.72 2.73
C SER A 85 -2.01 3.81 2.82
N LYS A 86 -1.48 3.19 3.86
CA LYS A 86 -0.04 3.01 4.09
C LYS A 86 0.25 1.54 3.87
N ILE A 87 1.10 1.19 2.92
CA ILE A 87 1.48 -0.19 2.63
C ILE A 87 2.99 -0.31 2.92
N SER A 88 3.42 -0.63 4.14
CA SER A 88 2.59 -1.09 5.29
C SER A 88 2.97 -0.47 6.65
N GLY A 89 3.83 0.55 6.69
CA GLY A 89 4.27 1.19 7.92
C GLY A 89 3.12 1.79 8.72
N ASP A 90 2.96 1.36 9.98
CA ASP A 90 1.86 1.75 10.89
C ASP A 90 0.44 1.66 10.28
N ALA A 91 0.26 0.77 9.31
CA ALA A 91 -1.03 0.56 8.67
C ALA A 91 -2.03 -0.12 9.62
N ARG A 92 -3.32 0.18 9.44
CA ARG A 92 -4.41 -0.65 9.95
C ARG A 92 -4.98 -1.50 8.82
N TYR A 93 -5.43 -2.71 9.14
CA TYR A 93 -5.99 -3.62 8.13
C TYR A 93 -7.08 -2.96 7.28
N ALA A 94 -7.99 -2.22 7.93
CA ALA A 94 -9.05 -1.49 7.24
C ALA A 94 -8.50 -0.51 6.18
N GLU A 95 -7.43 0.23 6.48
CA GLU A 95 -6.81 1.16 5.53
C GLU A 95 -6.25 0.44 4.30
N LEU A 96 -5.77 -0.80 4.45
CA LEU A 96 -5.31 -1.61 3.32
C LEU A 96 -6.48 -1.97 2.39
N THR A 97 -7.66 -2.24 2.95
CA THR A 97 -8.84 -2.59 2.15
C THR A 97 -9.33 -1.44 1.26
N TRP A 98 -9.01 -0.19 1.62
CA TRP A 98 -9.47 1.03 0.95
C TRP A 98 -8.54 1.53 -0.17
N ALA A 99 -7.38 0.90 -0.36
CA ALA A 99 -6.33 1.40 -1.25
C ALA A 99 -6.81 1.62 -2.71
N HIS A 100 -7.84 0.90 -3.15
CA HIS A 100 -8.46 1.05 -4.48
C HIS A 100 -9.20 2.39 -4.68
N ARG A 101 -9.47 3.17 -3.62
CA ARG A 101 -10.18 4.46 -3.71
C ARG A 101 -9.27 5.69 -3.83
N ALA A 102 -7.97 5.51 -3.66
CA ALA A 102 -6.98 6.57 -3.80
C ALA A 102 -6.97 7.16 -5.21
N LYS A 103 -6.57 8.43 -5.32
CA LYS A 103 -6.43 9.19 -6.58
C LYS A 103 -5.05 9.02 -7.19
N ALA A 104 -4.05 8.70 -6.38
CA ALA A 104 -2.73 8.31 -6.81
C ALA A 104 -2.05 7.41 -5.76
N SER A 105 -1.06 6.64 -6.19
CA SER A 105 -0.17 5.89 -5.30
C SER A 105 1.27 6.34 -5.53
N MET A 106 2.04 6.53 -4.47
CA MET A 106 3.48 6.72 -4.58
C MET A 106 4.22 5.49 -4.05
N VAL A 107 5.13 4.95 -4.84
CA VAL A 107 6.04 3.88 -4.41
C VAL A 107 7.27 4.51 -3.79
N VAL A 108 7.42 4.35 -2.47
CA VAL A 108 8.51 4.90 -1.66
C VAL A 108 9.67 3.92 -1.63
N CYS A 109 10.81 4.35 -2.15
CA CYS A 109 12.16 3.78 -1.90
C CYS A 109 12.34 2.26 -2.13
N SER A 110 11.36 1.54 -2.69
CA SER A 110 11.39 0.08 -2.81
C SER A 110 10.89 -0.36 -4.18
N ARG A 111 11.81 -0.86 -5.01
CA ARG A 111 11.48 -1.53 -6.27
C ARG A 111 10.65 -2.81 -6.07
N ALA A 112 10.53 -3.28 -4.83
CA ALA A 112 9.96 -4.59 -4.54
C ALA A 112 8.43 -4.63 -4.63
N LEU A 113 7.76 -3.48 -4.55
CA LEU A 113 6.30 -3.37 -4.65
C LEU A 113 5.85 -2.59 -5.91
N LEU A 114 6.74 -2.41 -6.89
CA LEU A 114 6.36 -1.83 -8.18
C LEU A 114 5.26 -2.65 -8.88
N SER A 115 5.31 -3.97 -8.75
CA SER A 115 4.25 -4.83 -9.31
C SER A 115 2.91 -4.56 -8.66
N LEU A 116 2.85 -4.35 -7.34
CA LEU A 116 1.60 -4.01 -6.66
C LEU A 116 1.02 -2.69 -7.18
N ALA A 117 1.85 -1.67 -7.39
CA ALA A 117 1.39 -0.39 -7.93
C ALA A 117 0.87 -0.53 -9.37
N ALA A 118 1.60 -1.25 -10.23
CA ALA A 118 1.19 -1.54 -11.59
C ALA A 118 -0.12 -2.35 -11.65
N ASP A 119 -0.25 -3.37 -10.82
CA ASP A 119 -1.44 -4.22 -10.76
C ASP A 119 -2.64 -3.46 -10.16
N LEU A 120 -2.42 -2.57 -9.19
CA LEU A 120 -3.45 -1.67 -8.66
C LEU A 120 -3.96 -0.70 -9.73
N GLN A 121 -3.07 -0.17 -10.56
CA GLN A 121 -3.44 0.65 -11.71
C GLN A 121 -4.25 -0.15 -12.74
N ALA A 122 -3.82 -1.37 -13.05
CA ALA A 122 -4.52 -2.23 -14.00
C ALA A 122 -5.93 -2.64 -13.51
N ALA A 123 -6.07 -2.96 -12.22
CA ALA A 123 -7.32 -3.44 -11.65
C ALA A 123 -8.31 -2.30 -11.30
N TYR A 124 -7.80 -1.16 -10.80
CA TYR A 124 -8.64 -0.10 -10.23
C TYR A 124 -8.40 1.29 -10.85
N GLY A 125 -7.48 1.42 -11.79
CA GLY A 125 -7.18 2.69 -12.46
C GLY A 125 -6.43 3.71 -11.59
N VAL A 126 -5.89 3.31 -10.44
CA VAL A 126 -5.14 4.22 -9.55
C VAL A 126 -3.76 4.49 -10.16
N PRO A 127 -3.48 5.70 -10.67
CA PRO A 127 -2.17 6.02 -11.23
C PRO A 127 -1.09 5.98 -10.14
N TRP A 128 0.16 5.75 -10.54
CA TRP A 128 1.26 5.72 -9.60
C TRP A 128 2.54 6.34 -10.15
N PHE A 129 3.42 6.73 -9.22
CA PHE A 129 4.75 7.23 -9.50
C PHE A 129 5.74 6.79 -8.42
N GLU A 130 7.04 6.90 -8.69
CA GLU A 130 8.10 6.62 -7.72
C GLU A 130 8.52 7.91 -6.99
N GLY A 131 8.82 7.81 -5.69
CA GLY A 131 9.29 8.94 -4.91
C GLY A 131 10.17 8.53 -3.73
N SER A 132 10.80 9.52 -3.12
CA SER A 132 11.67 9.35 -1.95
C SER A 132 11.56 10.54 -1.01
N PHE A 133 11.56 10.27 0.29
CA PHE A 133 11.60 11.29 1.35
C PHE A 133 13.00 11.47 1.95
N TYR A 134 14.03 10.91 1.31
CA TYR A 134 15.40 11.00 1.80
C TYR A 134 16.12 12.21 1.22
N GLY A 135 16.33 13.20 2.08
CA GLY A 135 17.00 14.45 1.75
C GLY A 135 16.04 15.49 1.18
N VAL A 136 16.41 16.76 1.34
CA VAL A 136 15.55 17.91 1.01
C VAL A 136 15.15 17.91 -0.47
N ARG A 137 16.09 17.59 -1.36
CA ARG A 137 15.84 17.59 -2.82
C ARG A 137 14.82 16.52 -3.22
N ALA A 138 15.05 15.26 -2.86
CA ALA A 138 14.17 14.16 -3.22
C ALA A 138 12.77 14.35 -2.60
N THR A 139 12.72 14.79 -1.34
CA THR A 139 11.46 15.14 -0.66
C THR A 139 10.71 16.22 -1.42
N SER A 140 11.41 17.28 -1.83
CA SER A 140 10.79 18.38 -2.60
C SER A 140 10.28 17.92 -3.97
N GLU A 141 11.00 17.02 -4.65
CA GLU A 141 10.57 16.41 -5.91
C GLU A 141 9.33 15.52 -5.70
N ALA A 142 9.33 14.68 -4.66
CA ALA A 142 8.20 13.82 -4.32
C ALA A 142 6.93 14.62 -3.97
N LEU A 143 7.06 15.67 -3.16
CA LEU A 143 5.93 16.54 -2.81
C LEU A 143 5.36 17.27 -4.03
N ARG A 144 6.19 17.68 -4.99
CA ARG A 144 5.72 18.24 -6.27
C ARG A 144 5.09 17.20 -7.17
N GLY A 145 5.50 15.94 -7.10
CA GLY A 145 4.89 14.85 -7.87
C GLY A 145 3.44 14.56 -7.49
N PHE A 146 3.00 14.96 -6.29
CA PHE A 146 1.60 14.89 -5.88
C PHE A 146 0.75 16.09 -6.34
N ALA A 147 1.37 17.18 -6.80
CA ALA A 147 0.71 18.42 -7.24
C ALA A 147 0.49 18.43 -8.76
#